data_AF-A0A220Y504-F1
#
_entry.id   AF-A0A220Y504-F1
#
_cell.length_a   1.000
_cell.length_b   1.000
_cell.length_c   1.000
_cell.angle_alpha   90.00
_cell.angle_beta   90.00
_cell.angle_gamma   90.00
#
_symmetry.space_group_name_H-M   'P 1'
#
loop_
_entity.id
_entity.type
_entity.pdbx_description
1 polymer ?
#
loop_
_entity_poly.entity_id
_entity_poly.type
_entity_poly.pdbx_seq_one_letter_code
_entity_poly.pdbx_strand_id
1 'polypeptide(L)' 'MGDDKELAALWRTVDELSAELAPADRRALRDVIANSVLEGHHPTAGEITNLVAFAAGKISMADYLTHATHAAKPGAAKRS' A
#
# COMPACT_ATOMS: atom_id res chain seq x y z
N MET A 1 -1.87 22.71 6.41
CA MET A 1 -1.99 21.97 7.69
C MET A 1 -2.81 20.67 7.59
N GLY A 2 -3.32 20.28 6.40
CA GLY A 2 -3.99 18.98 6.20
C GLY A 2 -3.00 17.87 5.84
N ASP A 3 -2.12 18.15 4.89
CA ASP A 3 -1.23 17.17 4.25
C ASP A 3 -0.26 16.49 5.24
N ASP A 4 0.33 17.24 6.18
CA ASP A 4 1.23 16.67 7.19
C ASP A 4 0.52 15.66 8.11
N LYS A 5 -0.77 15.90 8.40
CA LYS A 5 -1.58 14.99 9.24
C LYS A 5 -1.98 13.74 8.48
N GLU A 6 -2.31 13.89 7.20
CA GLU A 6 -2.61 12.76 6.32
C GLU A 6 -1.38 11.90 6.09
N LEU A 7 -0.22 12.53 5.86
CA LEU A 7 1.06 11.83 5.75
C LEU A 7 1.43 11.11 7.06
N ALA A 8 1.22 11.75 8.22
CA ALA A 8 1.42 11.09 9.51
C ALA A 8 0.46 9.90 9.72
N ALA A 9 -0.80 10.01 9.28
CA ALA A 9 -1.77 8.93 9.35
C ALA A 9 -1.40 7.76 8.42
N LEU A 10 -0.89 8.06 7.22
CA LEU A 10 -0.35 7.07 6.28
C LEU A 10 0.77 6.28 6.95
N TRP A 11 1.78 6.95 7.50
CA TRP A 11 2.91 6.27 8.13
C TRP A 11 2.51 5.44 9.34
N ARG A 12 1.55 5.89 10.16
CA ARG A 12 1.00 5.04 11.23
C ARG A 12 0.34 3.77 10.70
N THR A 13 -0.42 3.89 9.60
CA THR A 13 -1.06 2.73 8.96
C THR A 13 -0.02 1.75 8.41
N VAL A 14 1.04 2.25 7.79
CA VAL A 14 2.16 1.42 7.31
C VAL A 14 2.81 0.66 8.47
N ASP A 15 3.05 1.35 9.58
CA ASP A 15 3.70 0.79 10.76
C ASP A 15 2.85 -0.30 11.43
N GLU A 16 1.55 -0.05 11.55
CA GLU A 16 0.57 -1.00 12.09
C GLU A 16 0.46 -2.25 11.21
N LEU A 17 0.30 -2.09 9.89
CA LEU A 17 0.10 -3.22 8.98
C LEU A 17 1.38 -4.05 8.78
N SER A 18 2.56 -3.44 8.88
CA SER A 18 3.85 -4.11 8.68
C SER A 18 4.51 -4.62 9.97
N ALA A 19 3.81 -4.52 11.12
CA ALA A 19 4.34 -4.83 12.45
C ALA A 19 4.87 -6.27 12.60
N GLU A 20 4.32 -7.22 11.85
CA GLU A 20 4.70 -8.64 11.88
C GLU A 20 5.74 -9.03 10.82
N LEU A 21 6.11 -8.10 9.92
CA LEU A 21 7.16 -8.36 8.92
C LEU A 21 8.54 -8.36 9.58
N ALA A 22 9.45 -9.14 8.99
CA ALA A 22 10.87 -9.09 9.34
C ALA A 22 11.41 -7.67 9.11
N PRO A 23 12.42 -7.22 9.89
CA PRO A 23 12.94 -5.85 9.78
C PRO A 23 13.40 -5.45 8.37
N ALA A 24 13.97 -6.39 7.61
CA ALA A 24 14.40 -6.17 6.23
C ALA A 24 13.20 -5.90 5.30
N ASP A 25 12.15 -6.73 5.39
CA ASP A 25 10.95 -6.59 4.57
C ASP A 25 10.16 -5.34 4.93
N ARG A 26 10.09 -4.99 6.22
CA ARG A 26 9.49 -3.74 6.68
C ARG A 26 10.20 -2.52 6.10
N ARG A 27 11.53 -2.55 6.04
CA ARG A 27 12.32 -1.47 5.45
C ARG A 27 12.05 -1.36 3.95
N ALA A 28 12.11 -2.47 3.22
CA ALA A 28 11.81 -2.48 1.78
C ALA A 28 10.40 -1.96 1.48
N LEU A 29 9.40 -2.35 2.28
CA LEU A 29 8.03 -1.87 2.16
C LEU A 29 7.91 -0.36 2.39
N ARG A 30 8.58 0.17 3.44
CA ARG A 30 8.61 1.62 3.69
C ARG A 30 9.29 2.38 2.55
N ASP A 31 10.37 1.86 1.98
CA ASP A 31 11.07 2.49 0.86
C ASP A 31 10.17 2.57 -0.39
N VAL A 32 9.43 1.50 -0.69
CA VAL A 32 8.45 1.49 -1.80
C VAL A 32 7.35 2.53 -1.60
N ILE A 33 6.79 2.62 -0.39
CA ILE A 33 5.73 3.60 -0.09
C ILE A 33 6.28 5.03 -0.10
N ALA A 34 7.48 5.25 0.41
CA ALA A 34 8.14 6.55 0.35
C ALA A 34 8.32 7.01 -1.10
N ASN A 35 8.78 6.12 -1.98
CA ASN A 35 8.92 6.43 -3.40
C ASN A 35 7.57 6.78 -4.05
N SER A 36 6.51 6.00 -3.76
CA SER A 36 5.15 6.30 -4.23
C SER A 36 4.68 7.69 -3.81
N VAL A 37 4.89 8.06 -2.55
CA VAL A 37 4.50 9.38 -2.02
C VAL A 37 5.29 10.50 -2.71
N LEU A 38 6.59 10.31 -2.95
CA LEU A 38 7.43 11.26 -3.69
C LEU A 38 6.96 11.44 -5.14
N GLU A 39 6.40 10.39 -5.75
CA GLU A 39 5.77 10.42 -7.08
C GLU A 39 4.35 11.04 -7.07
N GLY A 40 3.85 11.44 -5.89
CA GLY A 40 2.53 12.05 -5.73
C GLY A 40 1.38 11.05 -5.57
N HIS A 41 1.66 9.75 -5.46
CA HIS A 41 0.66 8.72 -5.18
C HIS A 41 0.66 8.36 -3.70
N HIS A 42 -0.47 8.60 -3.02
CA HIS A 42 -0.66 8.26 -1.61
C HIS A 42 -1.41 6.92 -1.52
N PRO A 43 -0.74 5.81 -1.18
CA PRO A 43 -1.36 4.50 -1.20
C PRO A 43 -2.48 4.40 -0.16
N THR A 44 -3.58 3.77 -0.55
CA THR A 44 -4.69 3.42 0.33
C THR A 44 -4.29 2.29 1.28
N ALA A 45 -5.03 2.14 2.39
CA ALA A 45 -4.83 1.03 3.32
C ALA A 45 -4.96 -0.36 2.64
N GLY A 46 -5.80 -0.47 1.60
CA GLY A 46 -5.95 -1.69 0.82
C GLY A 46 -4.70 -2.03 0.00
N GLU A 47 -4.12 -1.04 -0.67
CA GLU A 47 -2.85 -1.20 -1.41
C GLU A 47 -1.71 -1.58 -0.46
N ILE A 48 -1.62 -0.93 0.70
CA ILE A 48 -0.62 -1.25 1.74
C ILE A 48 -0.80 -2.69 2.25
N THR A 49 -2.04 -3.11 2.49
CA THR A 49 -2.35 -4.48 2.94
C THR A 49 -1.90 -5.53 1.92
N ASN A 50 -2.15 -5.28 0.63
CA ASN A 50 -1.72 -6.19 -0.44
C ASN A 50 -0.20 -6.25 -0.55
N LEU A 51 0.49 -5.11 -0.43
CA LEU A 51 1.95 -5.05 -0.43
C LEU A 51 2.54 -5.78 0.79
N VAL A 52 1.96 -5.63 1.98
CA VAL A 52 2.34 -6.38 3.19
C VAL A 52 2.12 -7.87 2.99
N ALA A 53 0.98 -8.29 2.43
CA ALA A 53 0.69 -9.70 2.18
C ALA A 53 1.69 -10.32 1.20
N PHE A 54 2.09 -9.57 0.17
CA PHE A 54 3.13 -10.00 -0.77
C PHE A 54 4.49 -10.11 -0.08
N ALA A 55 4.91 -9.09 0.68
CA ALA A 55 6.17 -9.11 1.43
C ALA A 55 6.23 -10.24 2.48
N ALA A 56 5.10 -10.59 3.08
CA ALA A 56 4.95 -11.72 4.00
C ALA A 56 4.93 -13.09 3.30
N GLY A 57 4.97 -13.15 1.96
CA GLY A 57 4.83 -14.38 1.19
C GLY A 57 3.44 -15.03 1.27
N LYS A 58 2.42 -14.28 1.71
CA LYS A 58 1.03 -14.78 1.83
C LYS A 58 0.29 -14.80 0.49
N ILE A 59 0.71 -13.96 -0.44
CA ILE A 59 0.20 -13.92 -1.81
C ILE A 59 1.37 -13.93 -2.80
N SER A 60 1.14 -14.45 -4.01
CA SER A 60 2.14 -14.45 -5.06
C SER A 60 2.28 -13.06 -5.70
N MET A 61 3.34 -12.86 -6.50
CA MET A 61 3.48 -11.66 -7.33
C MET A 61 2.31 -11.53 -8.33
N ALA A 62 1.81 -12.64 -8.87
CA ALA A 62 0.69 -12.63 -9.80
C ALA A 62 -0.61 -12.16 -9.12
N ASP A 63 -0.85 -12.60 -7.88
CA ASP A 63 -1.99 -12.16 -7.08
C ASP A 63 -1.86 -10.67 -6.73
N TYR A 64 -0.67 -10.24 -6.31
CA TYR A 64 -0.39 -8.84 -6.04
C TYR A 64 -0.68 -7.94 -7.26
N LEU A 65 -0.18 -8.31 -8.44
CA LEU A 65 -0.43 -7.56 -9.68
C LEU A 65 -1.91 -7.55 -10.06
N THR A 66 -2.64 -8.64 -9.80
CA THR A 66 -4.10 -8.69 -10.01
C THR A 66 -4.82 -7.69 -9.12
N HIS A 67 -4.42 -7.54 -7.86
CA HIS A 67 -4.99 -6.55 -6.96
C HIS A 67 -4.60 -5.11 -7.32
N ALA A 68 -3.34 -4.86 -7.69
CA ALA A 68 -2.85 -3.55 -8.10
C ALA A 68 -3.54 -3.04 -9.38
N THR A 69 -3.76 -3.93 -10.35
CA THR A 69 -4.46 -3.59 -11.59
C THR A 69 -5.98 -3.39 -11.41
N HIS A 70 -6.59 -4.05 -10.42
CA HIS A 70 -8.00 -3.83 -10.08
C HIS A 70 -8.21 -2.49 -9.36
N ALA A 71 -7.29 -2.10 -8.48
CA ALA A 71 -7.31 -0.79 -7.82
C ALA A 71 -7.16 0.38 -8.81
N ALA A 72 -6.44 0.18 -9.93
CA ALA A 72 -6.23 1.16 -10.99
C ALA A 72 -7.42 1.37 -11.94
N LYS A 73 -8.57 0.71 -11.76
CA LYS A 73 -9.80 0.99 -12.53
C LYS A 73 -10.71 1.97 -11.77
N PRO A 74 -10.66 3.29 -12.06
CA PRO A 74 -11.75 4.17 -11.69
C PRO A 74 -12.93 3.92 -12.64
N GLY A 75 -14.02 3.38 -12.11
CA GLY A 75 -15.33 3.38 -12.79
C GLY A 75 -15.68 2.11 -13.56
N ALA A 76 -16.15 1.08 -12.85
CA ALA A 76 -17.31 0.33 -13.34
C ALA A 76 -18.55 1.04 -12.79
N ALA A 77 -19.02 2.03 -13.54
CA ALA A 77 -20.20 2.81 -13.22
C ALA A 77 -21.41 1.90 -12.95
N LYS A 78 -22.10 2.17 -11.84
CA LYS A 78 -23.48 1.75 -11.63
C LYS A 78 -24.35 2.30 -12.76
N ARG A 79 -24.90 1.42 -13.60
CA ARG A 79 -26.10 1.63 -14.44
C ARG A 79 -26.80 0.26 -14.53
N SER A 80 -27.82 0.08 -13.69
CA SER A 80 -29.26 0.16 -14.02
C SER A 80 -29.78 -1.15 -14.59
#